data_AF-A0AA95HL27-F1
#
_entry.id   AF-A0AA95HL27-F1
#
_cell.length_a   1.000
_cell.length_b   1.000
_cell.length_c   1.000
_cell.angle_alpha   90.00
_cell.angle_beta   90.00
_cell.angle_gamma   90.00
#
_symmetry.space_group_name_H-M   'P 1'
#
loop_
_entity.id
_entity.type
_entity.pdbx_description
1 polymer ?
#
loop_
_entity_poly.entity_id
_entity_poly.type
_entity_poly.pdbx_seq_one_letter_code
_entity_poly.pdbx_strand_id
1 'polypeptide(L)'
;MLGKQYRDNTARRIWMSPWETYFLLAEGALRGWTNSISAKEAYENGVRANFEYLGLSQYVNQYLASTSYNRVGTSVNFDHTVEPVSFEADYVNGYTKQAGKMTYNYPDASKILYKGGALNDQLTKIITQKYIANVPYGVVEMWNDRRRLGLPFFEIPANEGTLTGSDMEKYIQASEWKNGQKWYHYTQRMRYPTALENADKEQYQNALQLLGAEDNTMMTPLWWAIK
;
A
#
# COMPACT_ATOMS: atom_id res chain seq x y z
N MET A 1 -25.48 3.83 6.29
CA MET A 1 -24.37 3.31 5.47
C MET A 1 -23.13 4.14 5.72
N LEU A 2 -22.00 3.50 6.07
CA LEU A 2 -20.71 4.14 6.39
C LEU A 2 -20.26 5.16 5.33
N GLY A 3 -20.44 4.84 4.04
CA GLY A 3 -20.05 5.76 2.94
C GLY A 3 -20.82 7.09 2.87
N LYS A 4 -21.95 7.24 3.59
CA LYS A 4 -22.65 8.54 3.69
C LYS A 4 -21.99 9.46 4.71
N GLN A 5 -21.52 8.91 5.84
CA GLN A 5 -20.87 9.69 6.90
C GLN A 5 -19.57 10.35 6.42
N TYR A 6 -18.81 9.67 5.57
CA TYR A 6 -17.58 10.21 4.99
C TYR A 6 -17.81 11.27 3.91
N ARG A 7 -18.92 11.18 3.17
CA ARG A 7 -19.23 12.14 2.08
C ARG A 7 -19.87 13.42 2.60
N ASP A 8 -20.67 13.33 3.65
CA ASP A 8 -21.45 14.47 4.16
C ASP A 8 -20.62 15.40 5.09
N ASN A 9 -19.30 15.16 5.23
CA ASN A 9 -18.37 15.96 6.04
C ASN A 9 -18.81 16.17 7.50
N THR A 10 -19.57 15.22 8.05
CA THR A 10 -20.03 15.25 9.45
C THR A 10 -19.05 14.54 10.39
N ALA A 11 -18.08 13.80 9.84
CA ALA A 11 -17.06 13.08 10.57
C ALA A 11 -15.80 13.94 10.79
N ARG A 12 -15.16 13.78 11.95
CA ARG A 12 -13.92 14.48 12.28
C ARG A 12 -12.75 13.87 11.51
N ARG A 13 -11.83 14.71 11.05
CA ARG A 13 -10.57 14.27 10.45
C ARG A 13 -9.72 13.53 11.49
N ILE A 14 -9.25 12.35 11.11
CA ILE A 14 -8.29 11.57 11.91
C ILE A 14 -6.89 11.90 11.39
N TRP A 15 -6.00 12.32 12.30
CA TRP A 15 -4.60 12.56 12.00
C TRP A 15 -3.74 11.34 12.32
N MET A 16 -3.95 10.76 13.51
CA MET A 16 -3.35 9.51 13.95
C MET A 16 -4.40 8.76 14.76
N SER A 17 -4.52 7.46 14.50
CA SER A 17 -5.56 6.63 15.11
C SER A 17 -4.99 5.65 16.13
N PRO A 18 -5.83 5.13 17.05
CA PRO A 18 -5.41 4.05 17.95
C PRO A 18 -4.99 2.77 17.19
N TRP A 19 -5.72 2.41 16.13
CA TRP A 19 -5.41 1.21 15.34
C TRP A 19 -4.05 1.32 14.64
N GLU A 20 -3.70 2.51 14.15
CA GLU A 20 -2.39 2.76 13.56
C GLU A 20 -1.26 2.52 14.57
N THR A 21 -1.42 2.98 15.82
CA THR A 21 -0.46 2.73 16.90
C THR A 21 -0.28 1.23 17.14
N TYR A 22 -1.37 0.47 17.19
CA TYR A 22 -1.32 -0.97 17.33
C TYR A 22 -0.61 -1.67 16.17
N PHE A 23 -0.82 -1.24 14.92
CA PHE A 23 -0.11 -1.81 13.78
C PHE A 23 1.39 -1.45 13.78
N LEU A 24 1.77 -0.26 14.26
CA LEU A 24 3.17 0.10 14.49
C LEU A 24 3.83 -0.78 15.56
N LEU A 25 3.12 -1.06 16.66
CA LEU A 25 3.58 -2.00 17.69
C LEU A 25 3.72 -3.42 17.13
N ALA A 26 2.77 -3.86 16.30
CA ALA A 26 2.82 -5.17 15.64
C ALA A 26 4.04 -5.29 14.72
N GLU A 27 4.31 -4.27 13.89
CA GLU A 27 5.52 -4.23 13.05
C GLU A 27 6.79 -4.22 13.90
N GLY A 28 6.86 -3.39 14.95
CA GLY A 28 8.00 -3.36 15.86
C GLY A 28 8.27 -4.71 16.52
N ALA A 29 7.22 -5.42 16.93
CA ALA A 29 7.34 -6.73 17.57
C ALA A 29 7.87 -7.78 16.58
N LEU A 30 7.41 -7.76 15.32
CA LEU A 30 7.96 -8.63 14.27
C LEU A 30 9.45 -8.32 13.98
N ARG A 31 9.86 -7.07 14.13
CA ARG A 31 11.26 -6.63 13.98
C ARG A 31 12.13 -6.94 15.20
N GLY A 32 11.57 -7.54 16.25
CA GLY A 32 12.29 -7.89 17.48
C GLY A 32 12.55 -6.71 18.40
N TRP A 33 11.80 -5.61 18.28
CA TRP A 33 11.87 -4.49 19.22
C TRP A 33 11.20 -4.86 20.53
N THR A 34 11.67 -4.26 21.64
CA THR A 34 11.05 -4.44 22.96
C THR A 34 9.64 -3.85 22.95
N ASN A 35 8.64 -4.72 23.07
CA ASN A 35 7.23 -4.34 23.13
C ASN A 35 6.54 -5.01 24.32
N SER A 36 5.50 -4.35 24.84
CA SER A 36 4.71 -4.85 25.96
C SER A 36 3.74 -5.98 25.58
N ILE A 37 3.45 -6.14 24.29
CA ILE A 37 2.53 -7.14 23.74
C ILE A 37 3.12 -7.82 22.51
N SER A 38 2.62 -9.01 22.18
CA SER A 38 3.08 -9.76 21.00
C SER A 38 2.63 -9.10 19.69
N ALA A 39 3.30 -9.45 18.58
CA ALA A 39 2.94 -8.95 17.25
C ALA A 39 1.50 -9.30 16.86
N LYS A 40 1.06 -10.53 17.17
CA LYS A 40 -0.30 -11.00 16.93
C LYS A 40 -1.32 -10.22 17.74
N GLU A 41 -1.07 -10.07 19.04
CA GLU A 41 -1.97 -9.33 19.93
C GLU A 41 -2.10 -7.87 19.50
N ALA A 42 -0.98 -7.21 19.18
CA ALA A 42 -0.99 -5.86 18.63
C ALA A 42 -1.80 -5.77 17.33
N TYR A 43 -1.58 -6.69 16.39
CA TYR A 43 -2.31 -6.75 15.12
C TYR A 43 -3.83 -6.89 15.35
N GLU A 44 -4.26 -7.85 16.18
CA GLU A 44 -5.67 -8.09 16.46
C GLU A 44 -6.31 -6.91 17.20
N ASN A 45 -5.59 -6.27 18.13
CA ASN A 45 -6.05 -5.07 18.81
C ASN A 45 -6.24 -3.88 17.84
N GLY A 46 -5.36 -3.75 16.85
CA GLY A 46 -5.50 -2.75 15.77
C GLY A 46 -6.78 -2.96 14.97
N VAL A 47 -7.06 -4.20 14.55
CA VAL A 47 -8.30 -4.54 13.83
C VAL A 47 -9.54 -4.31 14.71
N ARG A 48 -9.49 -4.71 15.99
CA ARG A 48 -10.59 -4.48 16.95
C ARG A 48 -10.89 -3.00 17.16
N ALA A 49 -9.86 -2.18 17.36
CA ALA A 49 -10.03 -0.74 17.54
C ALA A 49 -10.66 -0.08 16.31
N ASN A 50 -10.31 -0.52 15.09
CA ASN A 50 -10.94 0.00 13.88
C ASN A 50 -12.41 -0.45 13.75
N PHE A 51 -12.71 -1.72 14.02
CA PHE A 51 -14.09 -2.22 14.01
C PHE A 51 -14.97 -1.53 15.05
N GLU A 52 -14.44 -1.27 16.25
CA GLU A 52 -15.13 -0.52 17.30
C GLU A 52 -15.45 0.90 16.83
N TYR A 53 -14.47 1.60 16.25
CA TYR A 53 -14.67 2.95 15.71
C TYR A 53 -15.77 3.00 14.63
N LEU A 54 -15.88 1.95 13.81
CA LEU A 54 -16.90 1.85 12.76
C LEU A 54 -18.26 1.32 13.27
N GLY A 55 -18.37 0.95 14.55
CA GLY A 55 -19.59 0.35 15.12
C GLY A 55 -19.86 -1.07 14.60
N LEU A 56 -18.81 -1.83 14.31
CA LEU A 56 -18.84 -3.17 13.70
C LEU A 56 -18.29 -4.27 14.61
N SER A 57 -18.08 -4.00 15.91
CA SER A 57 -17.45 -4.92 16.87
C SER A 57 -18.04 -6.34 16.85
N GLN A 58 -19.33 -6.50 16.56
CA GLN A 58 -19.99 -7.81 16.47
C GLN A 58 -19.42 -8.72 15.37
N TYR A 59 -18.79 -8.17 14.33
CA TYR A 59 -18.24 -8.92 13.20
C TYR A 59 -16.75 -9.23 13.33
N VAL A 60 -16.06 -8.62 14.31
CA VAL A 60 -14.59 -8.63 14.34
C VAL A 60 -14.00 -10.03 14.55
N ASN A 61 -14.64 -10.88 15.36
CA ASN A 61 -14.14 -12.22 15.63
C ASN A 61 -14.23 -13.12 14.39
N GLN A 62 -15.36 -13.05 13.66
CA GLN A 62 -15.51 -13.75 12.39
C GLN A 62 -14.51 -13.23 11.34
N TYR A 63 -14.32 -11.91 11.30
CA TYR A 63 -13.34 -11.29 10.42
C TYR A 63 -11.94 -11.80 10.71
N LEU A 64 -11.44 -11.69 11.95
CA LEU A 64 -10.09 -12.13 12.35
C LEU A 64 -9.85 -13.63 12.17
N ALA A 65 -10.88 -14.47 12.26
CA ALA A 65 -10.76 -15.90 12.02
C ALA A 65 -10.65 -16.27 10.52
N SER A 66 -11.03 -15.35 9.61
CA SER A 66 -11.12 -15.63 8.18
C SER A 66 -9.77 -15.90 7.51
N THR A 67 -9.70 -17.02 6.81
CA THR A 67 -8.57 -17.42 5.96
C THR A 67 -8.78 -17.08 4.49
N SER A 68 -9.91 -16.47 4.13
CA SER A 68 -10.21 -16.06 2.76
C SER A 68 -9.23 -14.99 2.28
N TYR A 69 -8.66 -15.19 1.11
CA TYR A 69 -7.75 -14.24 0.48
C TYR A 69 -8.51 -13.07 -0.14
N ASN A 70 -7.95 -11.87 -0.01
CA ASN A 70 -8.31 -10.75 -0.88
C ASN A 70 -7.79 -10.99 -2.31
N ARG A 71 -8.07 -10.09 -3.25
CA ARG A 71 -7.63 -10.22 -4.66
C ARG A 71 -6.11 -10.18 -4.85
N VAL A 72 -5.34 -9.79 -3.85
CA VAL A 72 -3.87 -9.71 -3.93
C VAL A 72 -3.18 -10.81 -3.13
N GLY A 73 -3.94 -11.77 -2.60
CA GLY A 73 -3.38 -12.97 -1.97
C GLY A 73 -3.21 -12.91 -0.45
N THR A 74 -3.70 -11.86 0.21
CA THR A 74 -3.56 -11.69 1.67
C THR A 74 -4.87 -12.04 2.37
N SER A 75 -4.78 -12.88 3.39
CA SER A 75 -5.87 -13.20 4.32
C SER A 75 -5.69 -12.45 5.64
N VAL A 76 -6.76 -12.29 6.42
CA VAL A 76 -6.73 -11.51 7.67
C VAL A 76 -6.28 -12.31 8.89
N ASN A 77 -6.52 -13.61 8.96
CA ASN A 77 -6.06 -14.42 10.08
C ASN A 77 -4.52 -14.35 10.19
N PHE A 78 -4.01 -13.92 11.36
CA PHE A 78 -2.59 -13.63 11.55
C PHE A 78 -1.70 -14.87 11.40
N ASP A 79 -2.20 -16.03 11.83
CA ASP A 79 -1.43 -17.29 11.80
C ASP A 79 -1.53 -18.00 10.45
N HIS A 80 -2.53 -17.65 9.62
CA HIS A 80 -2.70 -18.23 8.30
C HIS A 80 -1.70 -17.64 7.31
N THR A 81 -0.58 -18.33 7.13
CA THR A 81 0.56 -17.91 6.27
C THR A 81 0.72 -18.76 5.01
N VAL A 82 -0.24 -19.65 4.73
CA VAL A 82 -0.27 -20.41 3.48
C VAL A 82 -0.37 -19.43 2.31
N GLU A 83 0.43 -19.62 1.27
CA GLU A 83 0.36 -18.78 0.07
C GLU A 83 -0.87 -19.16 -0.77
N PRO A 84 -1.51 -18.16 -1.42
CA PRO A 84 -2.67 -18.42 -2.25
C PRO A 84 -2.30 -19.18 -3.52
N VAL A 85 -3.23 -20.00 -4.00
CA VAL A 85 -3.07 -20.76 -5.25
C VAL A 85 -4.08 -20.27 -6.28
N SER A 86 -3.69 -20.30 -7.56
CA SER A 86 -4.58 -19.95 -8.67
C SER A 86 -5.85 -20.81 -8.64
N PHE A 87 -6.97 -20.21 -9.05
CA PHE A 87 -8.26 -20.88 -9.10
C PHE A 87 -9.03 -20.46 -10.36
N GLU A 88 -10.07 -21.23 -10.71
CA GLU A 88 -10.95 -20.87 -11.81
C GLU A 88 -12.03 -19.88 -11.33
N ALA A 89 -12.14 -18.75 -12.01
CA ALA A 89 -13.10 -17.71 -11.73
C ALA A 89 -14.07 -17.53 -12.90
N ASP A 90 -15.36 -17.40 -12.59
CA ASP A 90 -16.36 -16.97 -13.55
C ASP A 90 -16.24 -15.45 -13.78
N TYR A 91 -16.38 -15.03 -15.03
CA TYR A 91 -16.43 -13.62 -15.41
C TYR A 91 -17.52 -13.36 -16.46
N VAL A 92 -17.93 -12.09 -16.55
CA VAL A 92 -18.77 -11.61 -17.64
C VAL A 92 -17.95 -10.63 -18.46
N ASN A 93 -17.81 -10.90 -19.76
CA ASN A 93 -17.07 -10.03 -20.66
C ASN A 93 -17.72 -8.64 -20.72
N GLY A 94 -16.94 -7.59 -20.43
CA GLY A 94 -17.44 -6.21 -20.41
C GLY A 94 -17.99 -5.73 -21.75
N TYR A 95 -17.46 -6.23 -22.87
CA TYR A 95 -17.85 -5.86 -24.23
C TYR A 95 -18.98 -6.74 -24.77
N THR A 96 -18.84 -8.06 -24.70
CA THR A 96 -19.80 -9.00 -25.32
C THR A 96 -20.94 -9.41 -24.40
N LYS A 97 -20.84 -9.12 -23.10
CA LYS A 97 -21.78 -9.55 -22.04
C LYS A 97 -21.93 -11.07 -21.89
N GLN A 98 -21.07 -11.84 -22.51
CA GLN A 98 -21.08 -13.30 -22.41
C GLN A 98 -20.39 -13.76 -21.12
N ALA A 99 -20.93 -14.81 -20.50
CA ALA A 99 -20.30 -15.49 -19.39
C ALA A 99 -19.13 -16.34 -19.88
N GLY A 100 -18.08 -16.43 -19.08
CA GLY A 100 -16.89 -17.24 -19.36
C GLY A 100 -16.16 -17.62 -18.08
N LYS A 101 -15.14 -18.46 -18.24
CA LYS A 101 -14.24 -18.92 -17.18
C LYS A 101 -12.82 -18.47 -17.49
N MET A 102 -12.08 -18.09 -16.45
CA MET A 102 -10.66 -17.78 -16.56
C MET A 102 -9.91 -18.32 -15.35
N THR A 103 -8.63 -18.65 -15.53
CA THR A 103 -7.74 -18.89 -14.39
C THR A 103 -7.36 -17.56 -13.78
N TYR A 104 -7.77 -17.33 -12.54
CA TYR A 104 -7.33 -16.19 -11.74
C TYR A 104 -5.98 -16.51 -11.11
N ASN A 105 -4.97 -15.71 -11.44
CA ASN A 105 -3.64 -15.82 -10.86
C ASN A 105 -3.46 -14.70 -9.84
N TYR A 106 -3.01 -15.06 -8.64
CA TYR A 106 -2.54 -14.09 -7.66
C TYR A 106 -1.21 -13.46 -8.11
N PRO A 107 -0.81 -12.32 -7.51
CA PRO A 107 0.48 -11.72 -7.82
C PRO A 107 1.64 -12.69 -7.60
N ASP A 108 2.70 -12.59 -8.40
CA ASP A 108 3.91 -13.38 -8.20
C ASP A 108 4.77 -12.73 -7.09
N ALA A 109 4.89 -13.40 -5.94
CA ALA A 109 5.65 -12.92 -4.78
C ALA A 109 7.14 -12.64 -5.11
N SER A 110 7.72 -13.30 -6.11
CA SER A 110 9.10 -13.03 -6.54
C SER A 110 9.23 -11.71 -7.33
N LYS A 111 8.11 -11.13 -7.73
CA LYS A 111 7.99 -9.94 -8.58
C LYS A 111 7.33 -8.76 -7.88
N ILE A 112 7.09 -8.80 -6.57
CA ILE A 112 6.57 -7.66 -5.82
C ILE A 112 7.71 -6.78 -5.30
N LEU A 113 7.38 -5.54 -4.92
CA LEU A 113 8.38 -4.60 -4.41
C LEU A 113 8.90 -5.01 -3.02
N TYR A 114 8.09 -5.70 -2.23
CA TYR A 114 8.48 -6.26 -0.94
C TYR A 114 9.45 -7.44 -1.12
N LYS A 115 10.75 -7.13 -1.07
CA LYS A 115 11.84 -8.09 -1.37
C LYS A 115 11.95 -9.19 -0.33
N GLY A 116 11.92 -10.44 -0.78
CA GLY A 116 12.07 -11.61 0.08
C GLY A 116 10.86 -11.90 0.97
N GLY A 117 9.75 -11.19 0.75
CA GLY A 117 8.49 -11.39 1.46
C GLY A 117 7.51 -12.31 0.72
N ALA A 118 6.38 -12.58 1.36
CA ALA A 118 5.30 -13.38 0.80
C ALA A 118 3.98 -12.58 0.70
N LEU A 119 3.02 -13.04 -0.10
CA LEU A 119 1.72 -12.38 -0.26
C LEU A 119 0.87 -12.45 1.01
N ASN A 120 1.15 -13.43 1.87
CA ASN A 120 0.36 -13.73 3.04
C ASN A 120 1.19 -13.89 4.33
N ASP A 121 2.41 -13.34 4.38
CA ASP A 121 3.18 -13.27 5.63
C ASP A 121 2.63 -12.23 6.64
N GLN A 122 3.13 -12.25 7.87
CA GLN A 122 2.63 -11.40 8.94
C GLN A 122 2.84 -9.89 8.66
N LEU A 123 3.94 -9.50 8.02
CA LEU A 123 4.18 -8.08 7.73
C LEU A 123 3.22 -7.58 6.63
N THR A 124 3.00 -8.39 5.59
CA THR A 124 2.01 -8.12 4.56
C THR A 124 0.61 -7.95 5.16
N LYS A 125 0.23 -8.79 6.14
CA LYS A 125 -1.04 -8.64 6.87
C LYS A 125 -1.12 -7.34 7.66
N ILE A 126 -0.10 -7.03 8.46
CA ILE A 126 -0.07 -5.81 9.30
C ILE A 126 -0.23 -4.57 8.43
N ILE A 127 0.55 -4.44 7.36
CA ILE A 127 0.51 -3.25 6.51
C ILE A 127 -0.76 -3.20 5.66
N THR A 128 -1.29 -4.35 5.23
CA THR A 128 -2.59 -4.40 4.52
C THR A 128 -3.74 -3.97 5.43
N GLN A 129 -3.78 -4.41 6.69
CA GLN A 129 -4.81 -3.97 7.64
C GLN A 129 -4.63 -2.51 8.05
N LYS A 130 -3.39 -2.04 8.26
CA LYS A 130 -3.09 -0.62 8.48
C LYS A 130 -3.61 0.23 7.31
N TYR A 131 -3.36 -0.20 6.07
CA TYR A 131 -3.86 0.46 4.87
C TYR A 131 -5.39 0.53 4.86
N ILE A 132 -6.09 -0.59 5.08
CA ILE A 132 -7.56 -0.64 5.09
C ILE A 132 -8.13 0.26 6.18
N ALA A 133 -7.59 0.19 7.39
CA ALA A 133 -8.07 0.94 8.54
C ALA A 133 -7.86 2.46 8.40
N ASN A 134 -6.88 2.88 7.60
CA ASN A 134 -6.60 4.30 7.33
C ASN A 134 -7.44 4.89 6.18
N VAL A 135 -8.17 4.09 5.42
CA VAL A 135 -9.10 4.62 4.40
C VAL A 135 -10.31 5.29 5.07
N PRO A 136 -10.73 6.52 4.68
CA PRO A 136 -10.19 7.37 3.62
C PRO A 136 -9.24 8.50 4.08
N TYR A 137 -8.87 8.56 5.37
CA TYR A 137 -8.21 9.75 5.93
C TYR A 137 -6.68 9.76 5.87
N GLY A 138 -6.05 8.59 5.84
CA GLY A 138 -4.60 8.41 5.96
C GLY A 138 -3.85 8.28 4.65
N VAL A 139 -4.34 8.83 3.53
CA VAL A 139 -3.78 8.59 2.18
C VAL A 139 -2.28 8.88 2.10
N VAL A 140 -1.81 9.97 2.72
CA VAL A 140 -0.38 10.32 2.75
C VAL A 140 0.42 9.27 3.52
N GLU A 141 -0.09 8.82 4.66
CA GLU A 141 0.56 7.81 5.50
C GLU A 141 0.59 6.43 4.81
N MET A 142 -0.51 6.05 4.16
CA MET A 142 -0.62 4.83 3.35
C MET A 142 0.40 4.82 2.20
N TRP A 143 0.59 5.97 1.54
CA TRP A 143 1.59 6.12 0.49
C TRP A 143 3.03 6.14 1.05
N ASN A 144 3.22 6.62 2.28
CA ASN A 144 4.51 6.51 2.97
C ASN A 144 4.88 5.05 3.23
N ASP A 145 3.97 4.26 3.80
CA ASP A 145 4.22 2.82 4.05
C ASP A 145 4.50 2.06 2.75
N ARG A 146 3.73 2.34 1.69
CA ARG A 146 3.96 1.74 0.36
C ARG A 146 5.37 1.98 -0.13
N ARG A 147 5.87 3.22 -0.04
CA ARG A 147 7.22 3.58 -0.46
C ARG A 147 8.30 3.05 0.49
N ARG A 148 7.99 2.84 1.78
CA ARG A 148 8.94 2.38 2.81
C ARG A 148 9.09 0.86 2.87
N LEU A 149 8.07 0.10 2.46
CA LEU A 149 8.06 -1.36 2.61
C LEU A 149 7.77 -2.12 1.33
N GLY A 150 7.21 -1.45 0.32
CA GLY A 150 6.67 -2.17 -0.80
C GLY A 150 5.29 -2.81 -0.51
N LEU A 151 4.62 -2.40 0.58
CA LEU A 151 3.35 -2.97 1.06
C LEU A 151 2.27 -1.89 1.30
N PRO A 152 0.97 -2.22 1.17
CA PRO A 152 0.47 -3.48 0.62
C PRO A 152 0.75 -3.56 -0.88
N PHE A 153 0.48 -4.71 -1.49
CA PHE A 153 0.58 -4.86 -2.93
C PHE A 153 -0.35 -3.86 -3.64
N PHE A 154 0.20 -3.08 -4.58
CA PHE A 154 -0.59 -2.27 -5.52
C PHE A 154 -0.39 -2.76 -6.93
N GLU A 155 -1.45 -2.77 -7.74
CA GLU A 155 -1.27 -3.00 -9.17
C GLU A 155 -0.30 -1.99 -9.78
N ILE A 156 0.40 -2.42 -10.83
CA ILE A 156 1.27 -1.56 -11.61
C ILE A 156 0.40 -0.85 -12.65
N PRO A 157 0.60 0.45 -12.92
CA PRO A 157 -0.09 1.11 -14.01
C PRO A 157 0.13 0.36 -15.33
N ALA A 158 -0.95 -0.13 -15.94
CA ALA A 158 -0.90 -0.63 -17.30
C ALA A 158 -0.73 0.58 -18.25
N ASN A 159 0.23 0.50 -19.15
CA ASN A 159 0.50 1.57 -20.09
C ASN A 159 0.67 0.98 -21.50
N GLU A 160 -0.12 1.49 -22.44
CA GLU A 160 -0.16 1.03 -23.82
C GLU A 160 0.82 1.80 -24.74
N GLY A 161 1.46 2.86 -24.22
CA GLY A 161 2.42 3.68 -24.97
C GLY A 161 3.54 4.24 -24.08
N THR A 162 4.32 5.19 -24.58
CA THR A 162 5.31 5.90 -23.76
C THR A 162 4.64 7.08 -23.04
N LEU A 163 4.96 7.32 -21.76
CA LEU A 163 4.44 8.49 -21.01
C LEU A 163 5.22 9.77 -21.36
N THR A 164 5.21 10.16 -22.63
CA THR A 164 5.97 11.31 -23.14
C THR A 164 5.68 12.59 -22.37
N GLY A 165 6.73 13.29 -21.94
CA GLY A 165 6.65 14.54 -21.18
C GLY A 165 6.41 14.37 -19.68
N SER A 166 6.37 13.14 -19.16
CA SER A 166 6.24 12.87 -17.73
C SER A 166 7.60 12.54 -17.09
N ASP A 167 7.70 12.72 -15.76
CA ASP A 167 8.87 12.26 -15.00
C ASP A 167 9.05 10.73 -15.05
N MET A 168 8.00 10.00 -15.46
CA MET A 168 8.00 8.54 -15.57
C MET A 168 8.52 8.04 -16.93
N GLU A 169 8.72 8.93 -17.91
CA GLU A 169 8.99 8.56 -19.31
C GLU A 169 10.19 7.63 -19.44
N LYS A 170 11.27 7.90 -18.70
CA LYS A 170 12.50 7.09 -18.72
C LYS A 170 12.33 5.72 -18.04
N TYR A 171 11.26 5.53 -17.28
CA TYR A 171 11.08 4.38 -16.38
C TYR A 171 9.94 3.45 -16.80
N ILE A 172 8.84 3.98 -17.36
CA ILE A 172 7.66 3.19 -17.73
C ILE A 172 7.57 3.09 -19.25
N GLN A 173 7.98 1.93 -19.76
CA GLN A 173 7.84 1.53 -21.17
C GLN A 173 6.74 0.47 -21.32
N ALA A 174 6.23 0.28 -22.53
CA ALA A 174 5.05 -0.58 -22.81
C ALA A 174 5.16 -2.05 -22.35
N SER A 175 6.37 -2.55 -22.08
CA SER A 175 6.61 -3.93 -21.62
C SER A 175 7.04 -4.05 -20.16
N GLU A 176 7.19 -2.93 -19.43
CA GLU A 176 7.72 -2.93 -18.06
C GLU A 176 6.85 -3.70 -17.07
N TRP A 177 5.52 -3.77 -17.31
CA TRP A 177 4.60 -4.52 -16.46
C TRP A 177 4.98 -6.01 -16.32
N LYS A 178 5.74 -6.58 -17.28
CA LYS A 178 6.22 -7.97 -17.22
C LYS A 178 7.35 -8.19 -16.20
N ASN A 179 8.05 -7.13 -15.82
CA ASN A 179 9.23 -7.16 -14.95
C ASN A 179 8.86 -7.18 -13.45
N GLY A 180 7.57 -7.17 -13.13
CA GLY A 180 7.10 -7.04 -11.76
C GLY A 180 7.13 -5.61 -11.24
N GLN A 181 6.78 -5.44 -9.97
CA GLN A 181 6.79 -4.14 -9.33
C GLN A 181 8.21 -3.63 -9.14
N LYS A 182 8.39 -2.36 -9.48
CA LYS A 182 9.61 -1.59 -9.23
C LYS A 182 9.22 -0.31 -8.51
N TRP A 183 10.15 0.24 -7.73
CA TRP A 183 9.92 1.49 -7.01
C TRP A 183 9.52 2.61 -7.98
N TYR A 184 10.10 2.64 -9.18
CA TYR A 184 9.83 3.64 -10.21
C TYR A 184 8.48 3.49 -10.92
N HIS A 185 7.65 2.51 -10.57
CA HIS A 185 6.24 2.48 -11.02
C HIS A 185 5.33 3.38 -10.18
N TYR A 186 5.85 3.87 -9.06
CA TYR A 186 5.14 4.75 -8.15
C TYR A 186 5.90 6.05 -8.04
N THR A 187 5.17 7.16 -7.93
CA THR A 187 5.79 8.45 -7.61
C THR A 187 6.50 8.34 -6.26
N GLN A 188 7.59 9.09 -6.11
CA GLN A 188 8.47 8.99 -4.94
C GLN A 188 8.43 10.21 -4.05
N ARG A 189 8.05 11.38 -4.57
CA ARG A 189 7.90 12.63 -3.83
C ARG A 189 7.07 13.62 -4.64
N MET A 190 6.72 14.72 -4.00
CA MET A 190 6.30 15.92 -4.71
C MET A 190 7.53 16.74 -5.11
N ARG A 191 7.45 17.42 -6.26
CA ARG A 191 8.48 18.37 -6.69
C ARG A 191 8.58 19.52 -5.68
N TYR A 192 9.77 20.09 -5.53
CA TYR A 192 9.86 21.40 -4.91
C TYR A 192 9.04 22.42 -5.72
N PRO A 193 8.36 23.39 -5.10
CA PRO A 193 7.66 24.44 -5.83
C PRO A 193 8.61 25.21 -6.75
N THR A 194 8.24 25.41 -8.00
CA THR A 194 9.06 26.13 -8.99
C THR A 194 9.36 27.57 -8.59
N ALA A 195 8.49 28.18 -7.77
CA ALA A 195 8.72 29.52 -7.21
C ALA A 195 10.00 29.60 -6.36
N LEU A 196 10.45 28.50 -5.74
CA LEU A 196 11.66 28.48 -4.93
C LEU A 196 12.93 28.70 -5.77
N GLU A 197 12.95 28.21 -7.01
CA GLU A 197 14.09 28.40 -7.91
C GLU A 197 14.30 29.89 -8.25
N ASN A 198 13.21 30.63 -8.42
CA ASN A 198 13.26 32.07 -8.69
C ASN A 198 13.54 32.90 -7.44
N ALA A 199 13.03 32.46 -6.28
CA ALA A 199 13.18 33.18 -5.02
C ALA A 199 14.60 33.05 -4.44
N ASP A 200 15.18 31.84 -4.49
CA ASP A 200 16.53 31.57 -4.00
C ASP A 200 17.14 30.41 -4.78
N LYS A 201 17.78 30.75 -5.90
CA LYS A 201 18.37 29.78 -6.81
C LYS A 201 19.49 28.97 -6.14
N GLU A 202 20.29 29.60 -5.28
CA GLU A 202 21.42 28.93 -4.62
C GLU A 202 20.91 27.84 -3.66
N GLN A 203 19.96 28.18 -2.78
CA GLN A 203 19.41 27.21 -1.85
C GLN A 203 18.54 26.15 -2.52
N TYR A 204 17.86 26.50 -3.62
CA TYR A 204 17.15 25.50 -4.42
C TYR A 204 18.10 24.44 -5.01
N GLN A 205 19.24 24.86 -5.57
CA GLN A 205 20.25 23.93 -6.10
C GLN A 205 20.92 23.11 -4.99
N ASN A 206 21.21 23.73 -3.84
CA ASN A 206 21.70 23.01 -2.67
C ASN A 206 20.71 21.92 -2.20
N ALA A 207 19.40 22.21 -2.19
CA ALA A 207 18.37 21.23 -1.83
C ALA A 207 18.30 20.05 -2.81
N LEU A 208 18.49 20.27 -4.11
CA LEU A 208 18.58 19.20 -5.11
C LEU A 208 19.83 18.34 -4.91
N GLN A 209 20.97 18.97 -4.61
CA GLN A 209 22.20 18.25 -4.30
C GLN A 209 22.05 17.35 -3.07
N LEU A 210 21.44 17.85 -1.99
CA LEU A 210 21.17 17.07 -0.77
C LEU A 210 20.16 15.93 -1.00
N LEU A 211 19.21 16.12 -1.93
CA LEU A 211 18.31 15.06 -2.36
C LEU A 211 19.04 13.98 -3.20
N GLY A 212 20.21 14.28 -3.74
CA GLY A 212 20.93 13.43 -4.69
C GLY A 212 20.23 13.38 -6.05
N ALA A 213 19.60 14.48 -6.47
CA ALA A 213 18.90 14.58 -7.76
C ALA A 213 19.53 15.65 -8.65
N GLU A 214 19.68 15.35 -9.94
CA GLU A 214 20.07 16.35 -10.95
C GLU A 214 18.89 17.28 -11.29
N ASP A 215 17.68 16.72 -11.30
CA ASP A 215 16.46 17.42 -11.69
C ASP A 215 15.38 17.35 -10.59
N ASN A 216 14.52 18.37 -10.53
CA ASN A 216 13.35 18.40 -9.64
C ASN A 216 12.22 17.53 -10.19
N THR A 217 12.39 16.21 -10.09
CA THR A 217 11.39 15.22 -10.53
C THR A 217 10.63 14.61 -9.37
N MET A 218 9.47 14.01 -9.67
CA MET A 218 8.72 13.19 -8.72
C MET A 218 9.36 11.82 -8.47
N MET A 219 10.43 11.48 -9.19
CA MET A 219 11.00 10.13 -9.25
C MET A 219 12.24 9.92 -8.44
N THR A 220 12.73 10.92 -7.71
CA THR A 220 13.83 10.69 -6.77
C THR A 220 13.30 10.09 -5.46
N PRO A 221 13.70 8.87 -5.08
CA PRO A 221 13.34 8.27 -3.79
C PRO A 221 13.81 9.14 -2.62
N LEU A 222 12.95 9.30 -1.60
CA LEU A 222 13.36 9.91 -0.33
C LEU A 222 14.30 8.96 0.43
N TRP A 223 15.06 9.51 1.39
CA TRP A 223 16.10 8.75 2.12
C TRP A 223 15.61 7.45 2.77
N TRP A 224 14.33 7.38 3.12
CA TRP A 224 13.73 6.25 3.85
C TRP A 224 12.99 5.28 2.92
N ALA A 225 12.80 5.65 1.65
CA ALA A 225 12.04 4.86 0.69
C ALA A 225 12.90 3.71 0.16
N ILE A 226 12.25 2.58 -0.15
CA ILE A 226 12.94 1.42 -0.70
C ILE A 226 13.26 1.65 -2.18
N LYS A 227 14.44 1.18 -2.58
CA LYS A 227 14.87 1.03 -3.98
C LYS A 227 14.90 -0.44 -4.36
#